data_AF-A0A6H5JL76-F1
#
_entry.id   AF-A0A6H5JL76-F1
#
_cell.length_a   1.000
_cell.length_b   1.000
_cell.length_c   1.000
_cell.angle_alpha   90.00
_cell.angle_beta   90.00
_cell.angle_gamma   90.00
#
_symmetry.space_group_name_H-M   'P 1'
#
loop_
_entity.id
_entity.type
_entity.pdbx_description
1 polymer ?
#
loop_
_entity_poly.entity_id
_entity_poly.type
_entity_poly.pdbx_seq_one_letter_code
_entity_poly.pdbx_strand_id
1 'polypeptide(L)'
;MKEFNDKPPVPGAKLIRYVDDLHVHLPPGLARNIQAIATVTNWIQDHLLRKVIELSLPKSKVLFPEGLFFSSLTNDEQRDLTKTGLSVAEGGMAIVGVPVGTECFQRSFVTNFARGNPAELIRRLSTLDDPQASYQLLRLSGVPRLFHLLRTTAPSITSTAAREHDNLMIWAVSKIVLGKMANTVGIPTVEEVRANPEKSEVDFFKDSARAQVHLPIREGGLRITCSVLIRESAFVAGQALVFSKSVQASTGLTIEQCLPQLAQLPTGGFRWMNGCYLTFIENRSVVYWGVTTELTTIQSDFAAQVHCHRVWNS
;
A
#
# COMPACT_ATOMS: atom_id res chain seq x y z
N MET A 1 10.25 23.52 -4.64
CA MET A 1 10.32 22.65 -3.45
C MET A 1 11.75 22.11 -3.17
N LYS A 2 12.82 22.77 -3.63
CA LYS A 2 14.23 22.29 -3.54
C LYS A 2 14.94 22.61 -2.21
N GLU A 3 14.31 23.29 -1.25
CA GLU A 3 15.00 23.89 -0.09
C GLU A 3 14.57 23.34 1.26
N PHE A 4 14.58 22.03 1.43
CA PHE A 4 14.34 21.45 2.75
C PHE A 4 15.38 20.35 2.93
N ASN A 5 16.65 20.76 2.87
CA ASN A 5 17.81 19.89 3.05
C ASN A 5 18.15 19.69 4.53
N ASP A 6 17.44 20.38 5.42
CA ASP A 6 17.62 20.27 6.85
C ASP A 6 17.30 18.84 7.31
N LYS A 7 18.28 18.24 7.99
CA LYS A 7 18.11 16.96 8.67
C LYS A 7 17.24 17.19 9.92
N PRO A 8 16.38 16.22 10.28
CA PRO A 8 15.66 16.30 11.55
C PRO A 8 16.65 16.44 12.73
N PRO A 9 16.26 17.12 13.81
CA PRO A 9 17.13 17.38 14.96
C PRO A 9 17.45 16.12 15.77
N VAL A 10 16.69 15.04 15.58
CA VAL A 10 16.91 13.76 16.26
C VAL A 10 17.93 12.92 15.47
N PRO A 11 19.05 12.51 16.10
CA PRO A 11 20.06 11.68 15.44
C PRO A 11 19.46 10.40 14.84
N GLY A 12 19.82 10.11 13.59
CA GLY A 12 19.34 8.93 12.86
C GLY A 12 17.91 9.04 12.30
N ALA A 13 17.16 10.09 12.63
CA ALA A 13 15.83 10.28 12.06
C ALA A 13 15.91 10.64 10.57
N LYS A 14 14.97 10.10 9.78
CA LYS A 14 14.91 10.28 8.32
C LYS A 14 13.61 10.98 7.93
N LEU A 15 13.71 12.04 7.15
CA LEU A 15 12.56 12.77 6.61
C LEU A 15 12.31 12.38 5.15
N ILE A 16 11.13 11.83 4.90
CA ILE A 16 10.61 11.47 3.59
C ILE A 16 9.48 12.43 3.24
N ARG A 17 9.41 12.85 1.98
CA ARG A 17 8.41 13.82 1.52
C ARG A 17 7.80 13.39 0.21
N TYR A 18 6.50 13.63 0.08
CA TYR A 18 5.79 13.45 -1.16
C TYR A 18 4.75 14.57 -1.29
N VAL A 19 5.03 15.55 -2.16
CA VAL A 19 4.17 16.74 -2.35
C VAL A 19 3.95 17.48 -1.00
N ASP A 20 2.76 17.38 -0.42
CA ASP A 20 2.34 17.99 0.85
C ASP A 20 2.50 17.04 2.05
N ASP A 21 2.66 15.75 1.79
CA ASP A 21 2.85 14.72 2.82
C ASP A 21 4.29 14.70 3.32
N LEU A 22 4.45 14.84 4.63
CA LEU A 22 5.72 14.70 5.33
C LEU A 22 5.69 13.46 6.22
N HIS A 23 6.77 12.69 6.19
CA HIS A 23 6.95 11.52 7.05
C HIS A 23 8.31 11.57 7.71
N VAL A 24 8.37 11.50 9.04
CA VAL A 24 9.63 11.34 9.77
C VAL A 24 9.68 9.97 10.40
N HIS A 25 10.72 9.20 10.06
CA HIS A 25 11.02 7.91 10.64
C HIS A 25 12.06 8.10 11.74
N LEU A 26 11.73 7.71 12.97
CA LEU A 26 12.66 7.70 14.09
C LEU A 26 13.45 6.37 14.10
N PRO A 27 14.70 6.34 14.58
CA PRO A 27 15.41 5.07 14.74
C PRO A 27 14.66 4.14 15.72
N PRO A 28 14.79 2.80 15.61
CA PRO A 28 14.05 1.83 16.44
C PRO A 28 14.15 2.11 17.95
N GLY A 29 15.35 2.43 18.45
CA GLY A 29 15.56 2.78 19.87
C GLY A 29 14.85 4.05 20.35
N LEU A 30 14.35 4.90 19.43
CA LEU A 30 13.59 6.11 19.75
C LEU A 30 12.13 6.02 19.30
N ALA A 31 11.67 4.87 18.82
CA ALA A 31 10.33 4.73 18.27
C ALA A 31 9.23 5.05 19.31
N ARG A 32 9.43 4.74 20.59
CA ARG A 32 8.48 5.08 21.66
C ARG A 32 8.81 6.36 22.40
N ASN A 33 9.88 7.06 22.01
CA ASN A 33 10.34 8.22 22.75
C ASN A 33 9.48 9.45 22.42
N ILE A 34 8.50 9.75 23.28
CA ILE A 34 7.57 10.89 23.12
C ILE A 34 8.31 12.22 23.03
N GLN A 35 9.42 12.38 23.75
CA GLN A 35 10.23 13.59 23.67
C GLN A 35 10.88 13.76 22.30
N ALA A 36 11.37 12.67 21.69
CA ALA A 36 11.91 12.69 20.33
C ALA A 36 10.82 13.03 19.30
N ILE A 37 9.62 12.47 19.47
CA ILE A 37 8.45 12.78 18.64
C ILE A 37 8.07 14.26 18.75
N ALA A 38 7.96 14.79 19.98
CA ALA A 38 7.67 16.20 20.22
C ALA A 38 8.74 17.12 19.62
N THR A 39 10.03 16.77 19.78
CA THR A 39 11.16 17.52 19.22
C THR A 39 11.08 17.60 17.69
N VAL A 40 10.80 16.48 17.02
CA VAL A 40 10.62 16.44 15.56
C VAL A 40 9.40 17.24 15.12
N THR A 41 8.29 17.14 15.86
CA THR A 41 7.03 17.81 15.53
C THR A 41 7.17 19.32 15.61
N ASN A 42 7.73 19.83 16.72
CA ASN A 42 8.00 21.25 16.90
C ASN A 42 8.96 21.77 15.82
N TRP A 43 10.01 21.00 15.51
CA TRP A 43 10.94 21.36 14.45
C TRP A 43 10.27 21.45 13.07
N ILE A 44 9.38 20.51 12.73
CA ILE A 44 8.60 20.59 11.48
C ILE A 44 7.71 21.84 11.49
N GLN A 45 6.99 22.08 12.58
CA GLN A 45 6.09 23.21 12.72
C GLN A 45 6.82 24.54 12.57
N ASP A 46 7.94 24.73 13.27
CA ASP A 46 8.77 25.94 13.18
C ASP A 46 9.36 26.12 11.78
N HIS A 47 9.81 25.03 11.14
CA HIS A 47 10.36 25.10 9.80
C HIS A 47 9.29 25.44 8.74
N LEU A 48 8.08 24.88 8.86
CA LEU A 48 6.97 25.21 7.96
C LEU A 48 6.41 26.60 8.20
N LEU A 49 6.30 27.03 9.45
CA LEU A 49 5.81 28.37 9.80
C LEU A 49 6.71 29.47 9.25
N ARG A 50 8.04 29.29 9.26
CA ARG A 50 9.00 30.20 8.60
C ARG A 50 8.78 30.35 7.10
N LYS A 51 8.10 29.38 6.48
CA LYS A 51 7.71 29.38 5.06
C LYS A 51 6.25 29.76 4.86
N VAL A 52 5.57 30.23 5.91
CA VAL A 52 4.14 30.59 5.90
C VAL A 52 3.26 29.38 5.53
N ILE A 53 3.68 28.18 5.95
CA ILE A 53 2.91 26.95 5.77
C ILE A 53 2.47 26.46 7.14
N GLU A 54 1.15 26.27 7.32
CA GLU A 54 0.59 25.75 8.55
C GLU A 54 0.52 24.22 8.54
N LEU A 55 0.90 23.62 9.67
CA LEU A 55 0.82 22.19 9.88
C LEU A 55 -0.57 21.80 10.39
N SER A 56 -1.23 20.89 9.71
CA SER A 56 -2.51 20.33 10.16
C SER A 56 -2.27 19.28 11.24
N LEU A 57 -2.06 19.70 12.49
CA LEU A 57 -1.92 18.79 13.62
C LEU A 57 -3.09 17.79 13.74
N PRO A 58 -4.37 18.18 13.55
CA PRO A 58 -5.49 17.23 13.65
C PRO A 58 -5.45 16.09 12.62
N LYS A 59 -4.83 16.32 11.46
CA LYS A 59 -4.64 15.28 10.44
C LYS A 59 -3.33 14.52 10.62
N SER A 60 -2.40 15.07 11.41
CA SER A 60 -1.07 14.50 11.64
C SER A 60 -1.15 13.38 12.66
N LYS A 61 -0.43 12.29 12.40
CA LYS A 61 -0.51 11.06 13.18
C LYS A 61 0.86 10.50 13.51
N VAL A 62 0.94 9.84 14.66
CA VAL A 62 2.06 8.96 15.03
C VAL A 62 1.64 7.53 14.84
N LEU A 63 2.40 6.78 14.03
CA LEU A 63 2.30 5.33 13.98
C LEU A 63 3.45 4.74 14.81
N PHE A 64 3.08 4.06 15.88
CA PHE A 64 4.02 3.30 16.69
C PHE A 64 4.27 1.91 16.09
N PRO A 65 5.44 1.30 16.38
CA PRO A 65 5.71 -0.08 16.05
C PRO A 65 4.70 -1.03 16.71
N GLU A 66 4.38 -2.12 16.00
CA GLU A 66 3.48 -3.23 16.32
C GLU A 66 2.50 -3.04 17.48
N GLY A 67 1.23 -2.76 17.13
CA GLY A 67 0.10 -2.97 18.04
C GLY A 67 0.10 -2.10 19.30
N LEU A 68 0.99 -1.09 19.37
CA LEU A 68 0.92 -0.10 20.42
C LEU A 68 -0.26 0.82 20.18
N PHE A 69 -1.17 0.78 21.15
CA PHE A 69 -2.32 1.67 21.22
C PHE A 69 -1.97 2.87 22.10
N PHE A 70 -2.73 3.94 21.95
CA PHE A 70 -2.59 5.10 22.83
C PHE A 70 -2.75 4.70 24.31
N SER A 71 -3.65 3.76 24.59
CA SER A 71 -3.88 3.16 25.90
C SER A 71 -2.70 2.39 26.48
N SER A 72 -1.72 2.01 25.65
CA SER A 72 -0.50 1.32 26.08
C SER A 72 0.59 2.27 26.59
N LEU A 73 0.42 3.58 26.38
CA LEU A 73 1.33 4.60 26.90
C LEU A 73 1.00 4.89 28.37
N THR A 74 2.01 5.27 29.14
CA THR A 74 1.81 5.79 30.50
C THR A 74 0.99 7.09 30.48
N ASN A 75 0.33 7.44 31.59
CA ASN A 75 -0.46 8.67 31.67
C ASN A 75 0.36 9.93 31.36
N ASP A 76 1.64 9.94 31.73
CA ASP A 76 2.55 11.05 31.44
C ASP A 76 2.88 11.13 29.95
N GLU A 77 3.19 10.00 29.31
CA GLU A 77 3.42 9.91 27.87
C GLU A 77 2.18 10.30 27.05
N GLN A 78 0.99 9.85 27.46
CA GLN A 78 -0.27 10.24 26.84
C GLN A 78 -0.50 11.74 26.92
N ARG A 79 -0.27 12.33 28.10
CA ARG A 79 -0.38 13.77 28.33
C ARG A 79 0.63 14.55 27.48
N ASP A 80 1.87 14.08 27.41
CA ASP A 80 2.92 14.75 26.65
C ASP A 80 2.73 14.62 25.15
N LEU A 81 2.24 13.49 24.65
CA LEU A 81 1.83 13.34 23.26
C LEU A 81 0.65 14.25 22.93
N THR A 82 -0.34 14.34 23.81
CA THR A 82 -1.51 15.23 23.63
C THR A 82 -1.10 16.70 23.53
N LYS A 83 -0.08 17.14 24.29
CA LYS A 83 0.48 18.49 24.19
C LYS A 83 1.06 18.82 22.80
N THR A 84 1.50 17.81 22.04
CA THR A 84 1.99 18.00 20.66
C THR A 84 0.86 18.23 19.65
N GLY A 85 -0.39 17.96 20.04
CA GLY A 85 -1.55 18.01 19.14
C GLY A 85 -1.61 16.84 18.14
N LEU A 86 -0.70 15.87 18.22
CA LEU A 86 -0.71 14.67 17.38
C LEU A 86 -1.67 13.61 17.94
N SER A 87 -2.26 12.84 17.03
CA SER A 87 -3.05 11.65 17.36
C SER A 87 -2.27 10.37 17.05
N VAL A 88 -2.61 9.27 17.73
CA VAL A 88 -2.03 7.94 17.42
C VAL A 88 -2.85 7.27 16.32
N ALA A 89 -2.16 6.75 15.30
CA ALA A 89 -2.74 5.91 14.27
C ALA A 89 -2.91 4.48 14.80
N GLU A 90 -3.97 4.22 15.56
CA GLU A 90 -4.22 2.91 16.15
C GLU A 90 -4.36 1.82 15.08
N GLY A 91 -3.55 0.78 15.19
CA GLY A 91 -3.56 -0.36 14.27
C GLY A 91 -2.94 -0.09 12.88
N GLY A 92 -2.85 1.16 12.41
CA GLY A 92 -2.20 1.51 11.15
C GLY A 92 -2.65 2.84 10.53
N MET A 93 -1.97 3.23 9.45
CA MET A 93 -2.33 4.37 8.61
C MET A 93 -2.02 4.11 7.14
N ALA A 94 -2.64 4.90 6.25
CA ALA A 94 -2.30 4.90 4.83
C ALA A 94 -1.22 5.94 4.53
N ILE A 95 -0.21 5.53 3.76
CA ILE A 95 0.95 6.34 3.41
C ILE A 95 1.06 6.35 1.89
N VAL A 96 0.76 7.48 1.27
CA VAL A 96 0.69 7.60 -0.21
C VAL A 96 -0.18 6.48 -0.81
N GLY A 97 -1.32 6.20 -0.15
CA GLY A 97 -2.26 5.15 -0.52
C GLY A 97 -1.83 3.70 -0.20
N VAL A 98 -0.69 3.50 0.46
CA VAL A 98 -0.22 2.18 0.92
C VAL A 98 -0.59 1.98 2.38
N PRO A 99 -1.30 0.90 2.76
CA PRO A 99 -1.59 0.64 4.16
C PRO A 99 -0.35 0.14 4.90
N VAL A 100 -0.02 0.78 6.02
CA VAL A 100 1.10 0.44 6.91
C VAL A 100 0.55 0.25 8.32
N GLY A 101 0.96 -0.82 9.00
CA GLY A 101 0.51 -1.15 10.35
C GLY A 101 0.24 -2.63 10.52
N THR A 102 -0.68 -2.97 11.42
CA THR A 102 -1.11 -4.34 11.70
C THR A 102 -1.72 -5.01 10.48
N GLU A 103 -1.60 -6.34 10.38
CA GLU A 103 -2.22 -7.12 9.30
C GLU A 103 -3.73 -6.89 9.22
N CYS A 104 -4.40 -6.79 10.37
CA CYS A 104 -5.84 -6.52 10.46
C CYS A 104 -6.20 -5.17 9.81
N PHE A 105 -5.45 -4.10 10.11
CA PHE A 105 -5.62 -2.81 9.46
C PHE A 105 -5.39 -2.90 7.96
N GLN A 106 -4.30 -3.55 7.53
CA GLN A 106 -3.96 -3.66 6.11
C GLN A 106 -5.04 -4.41 5.32
N ARG A 107 -5.52 -5.56 5.82
CA ARG A 107 -6.61 -6.33 5.21
C ARG A 107 -7.90 -5.51 5.12
N SER A 108 -8.26 -4.85 6.21
CA SER A 108 -9.46 -4.00 6.27
C SER A 108 -9.37 -2.83 5.29
N PHE A 109 -8.22 -2.16 5.23
CA PHE A 109 -7.98 -1.05 4.31
C PHE A 109 -8.08 -1.49 2.85
N VAL A 110 -7.39 -2.56 2.46
CA VAL A 110 -7.38 -3.05 1.07
C VAL A 110 -8.77 -3.53 0.64
N THR A 111 -9.50 -4.21 1.52
CA THR A 111 -10.87 -4.66 1.26
C THR A 111 -11.83 -3.47 1.11
N ASN A 112 -11.77 -2.51 2.02
CA ASN A 112 -12.60 -1.30 1.96
C ASN A 112 -12.26 -0.45 0.72
N PHE A 113 -10.98 -0.39 0.34
CA PHE A 113 -10.56 0.27 -0.89
C PHE A 113 -11.21 -0.38 -2.10
N ALA A 114 -11.14 -1.71 -2.25
CA ALA A 114 -11.74 -2.40 -3.38
C ALA A 114 -13.27 -2.22 -3.45
N ARG A 115 -13.96 -2.24 -2.29
CA ARG A 115 -15.41 -2.07 -2.18
C ARG A 115 -15.90 -0.63 -2.33
N GLY A 116 -15.02 0.35 -2.14
CA GLY A 116 -15.33 1.77 -2.20
C GLY A 116 -15.30 2.32 -3.63
N ASN A 117 -14.46 3.34 -3.84
CA ASN A 117 -14.37 4.11 -5.08
C ASN A 117 -14.19 3.25 -6.36
N PRO A 118 -13.28 2.26 -6.41
CA PRO A 118 -13.10 1.41 -7.59
C PRO A 118 -14.38 0.70 -8.02
N ALA A 119 -15.10 0.11 -7.06
CA ALA A 119 -16.31 -0.63 -7.38
C ALA A 119 -17.47 0.28 -7.81
N GLU A 120 -17.58 1.47 -7.21
CA GLU A 120 -18.56 2.48 -7.65
C GLU A 120 -18.25 2.99 -9.06
N LEU A 121 -16.97 3.22 -9.38
CA LEU A 121 -16.54 3.56 -10.74
C LEU A 121 -16.92 2.46 -11.73
N ILE A 122 -16.58 1.20 -11.43
CA ILE A 122 -16.91 0.04 -12.30
C ILE A 122 -18.42 -0.04 -12.53
N ARG A 123 -19.22 0.15 -11.47
CA ARG A 123 -20.69 0.20 -11.57
C ARG A 123 -21.15 1.29 -12.54
N ARG A 124 -20.67 2.51 -12.39
CA ARG A 124 -21.03 3.64 -13.28
C ARG A 124 -20.60 3.42 -14.73
N LEU A 125 -19.41 2.86 -14.94
CA LEU A 125 -18.92 2.57 -16.28
C LEU A 125 -19.83 1.54 -16.96
N SER A 126 -20.24 0.49 -16.26
CA SER A 126 -21.13 -0.57 -16.79
C SER A 126 -22.52 -0.09 -17.22
N THR A 127 -22.91 1.15 -16.88
CA THR A 127 -24.21 1.74 -17.20
C THR A 127 -24.15 2.86 -18.23
N LEU A 128 -22.99 3.09 -18.85
CA LEU A 128 -22.89 4.08 -19.93
C LEU A 128 -23.66 3.59 -21.17
N ASP A 129 -24.30 4.53 -21.86
CA ASP A 129 -25.14 4.24 -23.03
C ASP A 129 -24.37 3.65 -24.20
N ASP A 130 -23.12 4.09 -24.40
CA ASP A 130 -22.20 3.57 -25.41
C ASP A 130 -21.37 2.40 -24.84
N PRO A 131 -21.61 1.15 -25.28
CA PRO A 131 -20.88 -0.02 -24.80
C PRO A 131 -19.38 0.04 -25.14
N GLN A 132 -19.02 0.65 -26.26
CA GLN A 132 -17.62 0.75 -26.68
C GLN A 132 -16.86 1.72 -25.79
N ALA A 133 -17.42 2.92 -25.54
CA ALA A 133 -16.85 3.88 -24.60
C ALA A 133 -16.79 3.29 -23.18
N SER A 134 -17.86 2.62 -22.74
CA SER A 134 -17.91 1.92 -21.45
C SER A 134 -16.76 0.94 -21.27
N TYR A 135 -16.60 0.03 -22.23
CA TYR A 135 -15.55 -0.98 -22.19
C TYR A 135 -14.14 -0.37 -22.25
N GLN A 136 -13.92 0.66 -23.08
CA GLN A 136 -12.64 1.36 -23.15
C GLN A 136 -12.28 2.02 -21.81
N LEU A 137 -13.22 2.72 -21.19
CA LEU A 137 -13.01 3.33 -19.87
C LEU A 137 -12.80 2.28 -18.80
N LEU A 138 -13.54 1.16 -18.84
CA LEU A 138 -13.36 0.06 -17.90
C LEU A 138 -11.94 -0.50 -17.97
N ARG A 139 -11.41 -0.71 -19.19
CA ARG A 139 -10.05 -1.18 -19.42
C ARG A 139 -8.97 -0.17 -18.99
N LEU A 140 -9.17 1.11 -19.28
CA LEU A 140 -8.17 2.16 -19.02
C LEU A 140 -8.21 2.68 -17.57
N SER A 141 -9.35 2.60 -16.92
CA SER A 141 -9.60 3.26 -15.63
C SER A 141 -10.10 2.35 -14.53
N GLY A 142 -10.70 1.20 -14.86
CA GLY A 142 -11.15 0.20 -13.88
C GLY A 142 -10.03 -0.79 -13.53
N VAL A 143 -9.43 -1.41 -14.55
CA VAL A 143 -8.32 -2.37 -14.40
C VAL A 143 -7.17 -1.84 -13.53
N PRO A 144 -6.57 -0.66 -13.78
CA PRO A 144 -5.38 -0.25 -13.03
C PRO A 144 -5.66 0.19 -11.58
N ARG A 145 -6.92 0.23 -11.12
CA ARG A 145 -7.27 0.82 -9.81
C ARG A 145 -6.66 0.09 -8.64
N LEU A 146 -6.55 -1.23 -8.72
CA LEU A 146 -5.96 -2.03 -7.65
C LEU A 146 -4.44 -2.17 -7.77
N PHE A 147 -3.86 -1.83 -8.93
CA PHE A 147 -2.45 -2.13 -9.24
C PHE A 147 -1.46 -1.44 -8.32
N HIS A 148 -1.80 -0.29 -7.74
CA HIS A 148 -0.98 0.33 -6.71
C HIS A 148 -0.84 -0.61 -5.50
N LEU A 149 -1.97 -1.03 -4.93
CA LEU A 149 -2.00 -1.94 -3.78
C LEU A 149 -1.37 -3.30 -4.09
N LEU A 150 -1.59 -3.86 -5.28
CA LEU A 150 -0.96 -5.12 -5.69
C LEU A 150 0.57 -5.04 -5.73
N ARG A 151 1.15 -3.86 -6.02
CA ARG A 151 2.60 -3.65 -6.06
C ARG A 151 3.21 -3.37 -4.70
N THR A 152 2.43 -2.83 -3.77
CA THR A 152 2.93 -2.30 -2.50
C THR A 152 2.55 -3.12 -1.28
N THR A 153 1.57 -4.03 -1.40
CA THR A 153 1.01 -4.79 -0.29
C THR A 153 1.07 -6.28 -0.57
N ALA A 154 1.38 -7.07 0.48
CA ALA A 154 1.63 -8.49 0.35
C ALA A 154 0.46 -9.24 -0.33
N PRO A 155 0.74 -10.25 -1.18
CA PRO A 155 -0.30 -11.02 -1.87
C PRO A 155 -1.28 -11.73 -0.93
N SER A 156 -0.81 -12.17 0.25
CA SER A 156 -1.64 -12.77 1.29
C SER A 156 -2.70 -11.81 1.85
N ILE A 157 -2.43 -10.50 1.81
CA ILE A 157 -3.31 -9.42 2.29
C ILE A 157 -4.22 -8.93 1.17
N THR A 158 -3.73 -8.86 -0.07
CA THR A 158 -4.49 -8.35 -1.22
C THR A 158 -5.38 -9.41 -1.89
N SER A 159 -5.25 -10.69 -1.54
CA SER A 159 -5.92 -11.82 -2.17
C SER A 159 -7.45 -11.66 -2.27
N THR A 160 -8.12 -11.35 -1.16
CA THR A 160 -9.58 -11.18 -1.12
C THR A 160 -10.03 -9.99 -1.97
N ALA A 161 -9.37 -8.85 -1.83
CA ALA A 161 -9.71 -7.65 -2.61
C ALA A 161 -9.45 -7.80 -4.11
N ALA A 162 -8.40 -8.54 -4.50
CA ALA A 162 -8.12 -8.86 -5.90
C ALA A 162 -9.26 -9.71 -6.50
N ARG A 163 -9.74 -10.72 -5.77
CA ARG A 163 -10.88 -11.55 -6.20
C ARG A 163 -12.16 -10.74 -6.32
N GLU A 164 -12.46 -9.90 -5.34
CA GLU A 164 -13.64 -9.02 -5.38
C GLU A 164 -13.58 -8.05 -6.57
N HIS A 165 -12.41 -7.44 -6.82
CA HIS A 165 -12.20 -6.56 -7.96
C HIS A 165 -12.39 -7.31 -9.28
N ASP A 166 -11.81 -8.50 -9.43
CA ASP A 166 -11.97 -9.31 -10.65
C ASP A 166 -13.43 -9.72 -10.90
N ASN A 167 -14.15 -10.15 -9.86
CA ASN A 167 -15.57 -10.49 -9.98
C ASN A 167 -16.40 -9.29 -10.46
N LEU A 168 -16.10 -8.07 -9.95
CA LEU A 168 -16.75 -6.84 -10.40
C LEU A 168 -16.38 -6.48 -11.84
N MET A 169 -15.14 -6.69 -12.24
CA MET A 169 -14.70 -6.47 -13.62
C MET A 169 -15.42 -7.41 -14.58
N ILE A 170 -15.53 -8.70 -14.26
CA ILE A 170 -16.29 -9.67 -15.05
C ILE A 170 -17.77 -9.30 -15.10
N TRP A 171 -18.38 -8.97 -13.95
CA TRP A 171 -19.76 -8.49 -13.89
C TRP A 171 -20.00 -7.28 -14.82
N ALA A 172 -19.10 -6.29 -14.78
CA ALA A 172 -19.22 -5.10 -15.62
C ALA A 172 -19.11 -5.43 -17.11
N VAL A 173 -18.16 -6.30 -17.49
CA VAL A 173 -18.03 -6.78 -18.87
C VAL A 173 -19.30 -7.50 -19.31
N SER A 174 -19.86 -8.39 -18.49
CA SER A 174 -21.12 -9.08 -18.79
C SER A 174 -22.25 -8.10 -19.06
N LYS A 175 -22.38 -7.08 -18.20
CA LYS A 175 -23.41 -6.06 -18.33
C LYS A 175 -23.24 -5.22 -19.60
N ILE A 176 -22.02 -4.85 -19.94
CA ILE A 176 -21.70 -4.09 -21.16
C ILE A 176 -22.04 -4.92 -22.41
N VAL A 177 -21.63 -6.20 -22.45
CA VAL A 177 -21.85 -7.08 -23.60
C VAL A 177 -23.34 -7.39 -23.81
N LEU A 178 -24.08 -7.62 -22.72
CA LEU A 178 -25.51 -7.92 -22.79
C LEU A 178 -26.38 -6.68 -23.04
N GLY A 179 -25.89 -5.48 -22.70
CA GLY A 179 -26.61 -4.23 -22.87
C GLY A 179 -28.01 -4.30 -22.27
N LYS A 180 -29.05 -4.05 -23.09
CA LYS A 180 -30.45 -4.07 -22.66
C LYS A 180 -30.94 -5.46 -22.21
N MET A 181 -30.30 -6.54 -22.66
CA MET A 181 -30.66 -7.90 -22.27
C MET A 181 -30.24 -8.23 -20.84
N ALA A 182 -29.36 -7.43 -20.22
CA ALA A 182 -28.87 -7.64 -18.85
C ALA A 182 -30.01 -7.83 -17.83
N ASN A 183 -31.08 -7.06 -17.95
CA ASN A 183 -32.22 -7.13 -17.03
C ASN A 183 -33.05 -8.40 -17.24
N THR A 184 -33.14 -8.88 -18.48
CA THR A 184 -33.91 -10.08 -18.83
C THR A 184 -33.21 -11.36 -18.41
N VAL A 185 -31.88 -11.38 -18.48
CA VAL A 185 -31.07 -12.56 -18.10
C VAL A 185 -30.81 -12.62 -16.59
N GLY A 186 -31.16 -11.57 -15.84
CA GLY A 186 -31.06 -11.55 -14.37
C GLY A 186 -29.63 -11.44 -13.87
N ILE A 187 -28.83 -10.52 -14.44
CA ILE A 187 -27.48 -10.27 -13.94
C ILE A 187 -27.57 -9.86 -12.46
N PRO A 188 -26.79 -10.49 -11.56
CA PRO A 188 -26.80 -10.13 -10.15
C PRO A 188 -26.40 -8.66 -9.97
N THR A 189 -26.90 -8.07 -8.91
CA THR A 189 -26.50 -6.75 -8.43
C THR A 189 -25.04 -6.74 -7.96
N VAL A 190 -24.48 -5.54 -7.83
CA VAL A 190 -23.11 -5.37 -7.30
C VAL A 190 -23.02 -5.91 -5.87
N GLU A 191 -24.10 -5.74 -5.09
CA GLU A 191 -24.23 -6.19 -3.73
C GLU A 191 -24.23 -7.72 -3.64
N GLU A 192 -24.94 -8.41 -4.54
CA GLU A 192 -24.95 -9.87 -4.62
C GLU A 192 -23.57 -10.44 -5.02
N VAL A 193 -22.88 -9.80 -5.98
CA VAL A 193 -21.51 -10.16 -6.37
C VAL A 193 -20.55 -10.03 -5.19
N ARG A 194 -20.69 -8.97 -4.37
CA ARG A 194 -19.86 -8.73 -3.19
C ARG A 194 -20.19 -9.64 -2.03
N ALA A 195 -21.45 -10.03 -1.87
CA ALA A 195 -21.88 -10.90 -0.78
C ALA A 195 -21.31 -12.33 -0.91
N ASN A 196 -20.99 -12.77 -2.13
CA ASN A 196 -20.48 -14.11 -2.39
C ASN A 196 -19.22 -14.10 -3.27
N PRO A 197 -18.08 -13.60 -2.79
CA PRO A 197 -16.86 -13.50 -3.59
C PRO A 197 -16.29 -14.87 -4.00
N GLU A 198 -16.59 -15.93 -3.23
CA GLU A 198 -16.22 -17.32 -3.53
C GLU A 198 -17.16 -17.99 -4.55
N LYS A 199 -18.42 -17.54 -4.62
CA LYS A 199 -19.32 -17.98 -5.70
C LYS A 199 -18.92 -17.22 -6.95
N SER A 200 -17.89 -17.73 -7.61
CA SER A 200 -17.61 -17.37 -8.99
C SER A 200 -18.80 -17.69 -9.89
N GLU A 201 -19.79 -18.47 -9.44
CA GLU A 201 -21.04 -18.84 -10.13
C GLU A 201 -22.02 -17.68 -10.38
N VAL A 202 -21.54 -16.47 -10.65
CA VAL A 202 -22.28 -15.60 -11.57
C VAL A 202 -22.09 -16.20 -12.96
N ASP A 203 -22.80 -17.30 -13.21
CA ASP A 203 -22.64 -18.31 -14.26
C ASP A 203 -23.03 -17.79 -15.66
N PHE A 204 -22.78 -16.51 -15.92
CA PHE A 204 -23.11 -15.83 -17.17
C PHE A 204 -22.15 -16.17 -18.29
N PHE A 205 -20.86 -16.25 -17.97
CA PHE A 205 -19.83 -16.68 -18.88
C PHE A 205 -19.38 -18.08 -18.48
N LYS A 206 -19.49 -19.02 -19.42
CA LYS A 206 -18.75 -20.29 -19.37
C LYS A 206 -17.28 -19.99 -19.10
N ASP A 207 -16.57 -20.92 -18.46
CA ASP A 207 -15.14 -20.77 -18.13
C ASP A 207 -14.29 -20.31 -19.31
N SER A 208 -14.60 -20.80 -20.52
CA SER A 208 -13.94 -20.38 -21.76
C SER A 208 -14.13 -18.90 -22.09
N ALA A 209 -15.32 -18.34 -21.90
CA ALA A 209 -15.59 -16.93 -22.13
C ALA A 209 -14.89 -16.06 -21.07
N ARG A 210 -14.83 -16.51 -19.80
CA ARG A 210 -14.04 -15.82 -18.76
C ARG A 210 -12.57 -15.79 -19.09
N ALA A 211 -12.01 -16.92 -19.53
CA ALA A 211 -10.63 -16.98 -19.99
C ALA A 211 -10.39 -16.00 -21.13
N GLN A 212 -11.30 -15.92 -22.10
CA GLN A 212 -11.22 -15.00 -23.23
C GLN A 212 -11.25 -13.52 -22.82
N VAL A 213 -12.01 -13.15 -21.78
CA VAL A 213 -12.02 -11.77 -21.25
C VAL A 213 -10.62 -11.32 -20.83
N HIS A 214 -9.83 -12.23 -20.27
CA HIS A 214 -8.47 -11.95 -19.79
C HIS A 214 -7.40 -12.01 -20.90
N LEU A 215 -7.69 -12.66 -22.03
CA LEU A 215 -6.72 -12.77 -23.12
C LEU A 215 -6.36 -11.41 -23.75
N PRO A 216 -5.15 -11.27 -24.30
CA PRO A 216 -4.78 -10.12 -25.11
C PRO A 216 -5.72 -9.93 -26.33
N ILE A 217 -5.89 -8.68 -26.78
CA ILE A 217 -6.71 -8.35 -27.96
C ILE A 217 -6.21 -9.08 -29.22
N ARG A 218 -4.89 -9.22 -29.37
CA ARG A 218 -4.26 -9.95 -30.49
C ARG A 218 -4.61 -11.44 -30.54
N GLU A 219 -5.07 -11.99 -29.42
CA GLU A 219 -5.49 -13.40 -29.28
C GLU A 219 -7.03 -13.50 -29.21
N GLY A 220 -7.74 -12.46 -29.65
CA GLY A 220 -9.21 -12.42 -29.65
C GLY A 220 -9.84 -12.18 -28.28
N GLY A 221 -9.05 -11.69 -27.31
CA GLY A 221 -9.52 -11.39 -25.96
C GLY A 221 -9.92 -9.94 -25.72
N LEU A 222 -10.37 -9.66 -24.49
CA LEU A 222 -10.80 -8.33 -24.06
C LEU A 222 -9.78 -7.61 -23.17
N ARG A 223 -8.59 -8.18 -22.93
CA ARG A 223 -7.49 -7.54 -22.19
C ARG A 223 -7.95 -6.89 -20.88
N ILE A 224 -8.87 -7.53 -20.17
CA ILE A 224 -9.22 -7.17 -18.80
C ILE A 224 -8.32 -8.00 -17.91
N THR A 225 -7.25 -7.40 -17.40
CA THR A 225 -6.27 -8.13 -16.58
C THR A 225 -6.91 -8.69 -15.32
N CYS A 226 -6.64 -9.96 -14.99
CA CYS A 226 -7.06 -10.60 -13.75
C CYS A 226 -6.08 -10.27 -12.62
N SER A 227 -6.52 -9.46 -11.67
CA SER A 227 -5.77 -9.04 -10.48
C SER A 227 -5.31 -10.24 -9.64
N VAL A 228 -6.13 -11.27 -9.52
CA VAL A 228 -5.79 -12.52 -8.81
C VAL A 228 -4.58 -13.21 -9.44
N LEU A 229 -4.51 -13.26 -10.77
CA LEU A 229 -3.40 -13.90 -11.49
C LEU A 229 -2.11 -13.07 -11.43
N ILE A 230 -2.21 -11.74 -11.50
CA ILE A 230 -1.02 -10.88 -11.55
C ILE A 230 -0.47 -10.48 -10.19
N ARG A 231 -1.20 -10.65 -9.07
CA ARG A 231 -0.83 -10.08 -7.76
C ARG A 231 0.58 -10.41 -7.30
N GLU A 232 1.01 -11.66 -7.46
CA GLU A 232 2.33 -12.14 -7.02
C GLU A 232 3.42 -11.43 -7.83
N SER A 233 3.27 -11.44 -9.15
CA SER A 233 4.21 -10.80 -10.08
C SER A 233 4.25 -9.28 -9.90
N ALA A 234 3.10 -8.64 -9.66
CA ALA A 234 3.00 -7.21 -9.44
C ALA A 234 3.71 -6.82 -8.15
N PHE A 235 3.51 -7.58 -7.08
CA PHE A 235 4.19 -7.36 -5.81
C PHE A 235 5.70 -7.52 -5.94
N VAL A 236 6.18 -8.63 -6.53
CA VAL A 236 7.62 -8.87 -6.76
C VAL A 236 8.23 -7.77 -7.61
N ALA A 237 7.58 -7.35 -8.69
CA ALA A 237 8.05 -6.24 -9.53
C ALA A 237 8.12 -4.91 -8.75
N GLY A 238 7.12 -4.65 -7.90
CA GLY A 238 7.11 -3.50 -6.99
C GLY A 238 8.30 -3.51 -6.02
N GLN A 239 8.55 -4.65 -5.37
CA GLN A 239 9.67 -4.81 -4.43
C GLN A 239 11.03 -4.71 -5.14
N ALA A 240 11.19 -5.32 -6.31
CA ALA A 240 12.42 -5.24 -7.09
C ALA A 240 12.78 -3.78 -7.47
N LEU A 241 11.78 -2.96 -7.79
CA LEU A 241 11.97 -1.54 -8.07
C LEU A 241 12.45 -0.76 -6.83
N VAL A 242 11.93 -1.09 -5.64
CA VAL A 242 12.35 -0.43 -4.39
C VAL A 242 13.74 -0.90 -3.97
N PHE A 243 14.02 -2.20 -4.08
CA PHE A 243 15.30 -2.79 -3.73
C PHE A 243 16.42 -2.23 -4.62
N SER A 244 16.21 -2.20 -5.94
CA SER A 244 17.21 -1.67 -6.88
C SER A 244 17.56 -0.20 -6.59
N LYS A 245 16.57 0.64 -6.25
CA LYS A 245 16.81 2.02 -5.81
C LYS A 245 17.57 2.10 -4.49
N SER A 246 17.25 1.22 -3.54
CA SER A 246 17.94 1.16 -2.24
C SER A 246 19.40 0.75 -2.40
N VAL A 247 19.68 -0.25 -3.23
CA VAL A 247 21.05 -0.69 -3.54
C VAL A 247 21.81 0.37 -4.30
N GLN A 248 21.19 1.01 -5.30
CA GLN A 248 21.81 2.12 -6.02
C GLN A 248 22.18 3.27 -5.06
N ALA A 249 21.31 3.59 -4.10
CA ALA A 249 21.58 4.64 -3.12
C ALA A 249 22.72 4.28 -2.14
N SER A 250 22.89 3.00 -1.79
CA SER A 250 23.92 2.57 -0.83
C SER A 250 25.26 2.22 -1.46
N THR A 251 25.27 1.71 -2.70
CA THR A 251 26.46 1.19 -3.38
C THR A 251 26.89 2.01 -4.59
N GLY A 252 26.01 2.86 -5.12
CA GLY A 252 26.22 3.55 -6.40
C GLY A 252 26.01 2.66 -7.64
N LEU A 253 25.67 1.38 -7.47
CA LEU A 253 25.45 0.45 -8.59
C LEU A 253 24.17 0.78 -9.35
N THR A 254 24.22 0.61 -10.68
CA THR A 254 23.05 0.71 -11.55
C THR A 254 22.09 -0.48 -11.37
N ILE A 255 20.85 -0.36 -11.83
CA ILE A 255 19.84 -1.42 -11.73
C ILE A 255 20.32 -2.67 -12.48
N GLU A 256 20.91 -2.48 -13.66
CA GLU A 256 21.47 -3.53 -14.51
C GLU A 256 22.56 -4.33 -13.79
N GLN A 257 23.37 -3.66 -12.96
CA GLN A 257 24.39 -4.31 -12.14
C GLN A 257 23.80 -5.07 -10.93
N CYS A 258 22.61 -4.69 -10.45
CA CYS A 258 21.94 -5.33 -9.33
C CYS A 258 21.13 -6.58 -9.74
N LEU A 259 20.62 -6.62 -10.98
CA LEU A 259 19.74 -7.68 -11.47
C LEU A 259 20.31 -9.10 -11.35
N PRO A 260 21.59 -9.37 -11.69
CA PRO A 260 22.17 -10.71 -11.51
C PRO A 260 22.21 -11.15 -10.05
N GLN A 261 22.39 -10.23 -9.11
CA GLN A 261 22.44 -10.52 -7.67
C GLN A 261 21.04 -10.83 -7.13
N LEU A 262 20.02 -10.11 -7.62
CA LEU A 262 18.61 -10.39 -7.32
C LEU A 262 18.18 -11.78 -7.81
N ALA A 263 18.64 -12.19 -9.00
CA ALA A 263 18.32 -13.50 -9.58
C ALA A 263 18.97 -14.68 -8.82
N GLN A 264 20.04 -14.41 -8.06
CA GLN A 264 20.72 -15.40 -7.21
C GLN A 264 20.07 -15.54 -5.83
N LEU A 265 19.09 -14.70 -5.49
CA LEU A 265 18.34 -14.86 -4.25
C LEU A 265 17.54 -16.17 -4.32
N PRO A 266 17.65 -17.06 -3.33
CA PRO A 266 17.02 -18.37 -3.38
C PRO A 266 15.51 -18.24 -3.52
N THR A 267 14.98 -18.82 -4.59
CA THR A 267 13.56 -18.77 -4.97
C THR A 267 12.66 -19.65 -4.07
N GLY A 268 13.25 -20.52 -3.25
CA GLY A 268 12.54 -21.56 -2.49
C GLY A 268 12.30 -21.30 -1.01
N GLY A 269 12.56 -20.10 -0.48
CA GLY A 269 12.59 -19.86 0.97
C GLY A 269 11.94 -18.57 1.46
N PHE A 270 11.06 -17.94 0.68
CA PHE A 270 10.35 -16.75 1.14
C PHE A 270 9.25 -17.13 2.14
N ARG A 271 9.63 -17.36 3.40
CA ARG A 271 8.68 -17.19 4.51
C ARG A 271 8.46 -15.69 4.68
N TRP A 272 7.37 -15.21 4.11
CA TRP A 272 6.85 -13.87 4.38
C TRP A 272 6.44 -13.79 5.85
N MET A 273 7.35 -13.41 6.74
CA MET A 273 6.95 -12.84 8.02
C MET A 273 6.38 -11.46 7.72
N ASN A 274 5.14 -11.22 8.13
CA ASN A 274 4.44 -9.96 7.94
C ASN A 274 5.29 -8.79 8.44
N GLY A 275 5.96 -8.08 7.51
CA GLY A 275 6.92 -7.03 7.81
C GLY A 275 8.35 -7.37 7.38
N CYS A 276 8.66 -7.28 6.08
CA CYS A 276 10.02 -7.53 5.62
C CYS A 276 10.91 -6.28 5.68
N TYR A 277 11.86 -6.29 6.63
CA TYR A 277 13.25 -6.47 6.22
C TYR A 277 13.48 -7.96 5.87
N LEU A 278 14.37 -8.24 4.93
CA LEU A 278 14.80 -9.61 4.63
C LEU A 278 15.63 -10.16 5.79
N THR A 279 15.17 -11.24 6.43
CA THR A 279 15.98 -12.05 7.37
C THR A 279 16.12 -13.46 6.82
N PHE A 280 17.36 -13.93 6.69
CA PHE A 280 17.74 -15.29 6.28
C PHE A 280 18.06 -16.16 7.51
N ILE A 281 17.58 -17.39 7.56
CA ILE A 281 18.04 -18.46 8.46
C ILE A 281 18.12 -19.75 7.63
N GLU A 282 19.31 -20.24 7.27
CA GLU A 282 20.05 -21.26 8.03
C GLU A 282 21.32 -21.76 7.29
N ASN A 283 22.34 -22.02 8.11
CA ASN A 283 23.55 -22.85 7.92
C ASN A 283 24.66 -22.43 6.94
N ARG A 284 25.69 -21.85 7.61
CA ARG A 284 27.12 -21.73 7.28
C ARG A 284 27.49 -20.59 6.32
N SER A 285 28.17 -19.61 6.92
CA SER A 285 28.84 -18.43 6.35
C SER A 285 27.94 -17.21 6.20
N VAL A 286 28.07 -16.29 7.16
CA VAL A 286 27.28 -15.07 7.29
C VAL A 286 28.05 -13.87 6.72
N VAL A 287 27.43 -13.10 5.82
CA VAL A 287 27.92 -11.78 5.38
C VAL A 287 26.86 -10.74 5.76
N TYR A 288 27.15 -9.95 6.80
CA TYR A 288 26.35 -8.80 7.24
C TYR A 288 26.77 -7.54 6.47
N TRP A 289 25.80 -6.70 6.08
CA TRP A 289 26.06 -5.31 5.67
C TRP A 289 25.15 -4.35 6.46
N GLY A 290 25.72 -3.72 7.49
CA GLY A 290 25.11 -2.67 8.30
C GLY A 290 25.83 -2.47 9.64
N VAL A 291 26.67 -1.44 9.72
CA VAL A 291 27.53 -1.06 10.85
C VAL A 291 26.72 -0.62 12.08
N THR A 292 26.71 -1.43 13.16
CA THR A 292 27.22 -1.13 14.51
C THR A 292 27.11 -2.38 15.39
N THR A 293 28.13 -2.57 16.23
CA THR A 293 28.43 -3.69 17.12
C THR A 293 27.40 -3.87 18.26
N GLU A 294 26.86 -5.10 18.36
CA GLU A 294 26.64 -5.93 19.56
C GLU A 294 25.35 -6.77 19.47
N LEU A 295 25.51 -8.07 19.74
CA LEU A 295 24.55 -9.15 19.57
C LEU A 295 23.61 -9.25 20.78
N THR A 296 22.29 -9.20 20.55
CA THR A 296 21.30 -10.07 21.23
C THR A 296 19.93 -9.99 20.52
N THR A 297 19.40 -11.15 20.11
CA THR A 297 17.99 -11.49 19.85
C THR A 297 17.18 -10.56 18.92
N ILE A 298 16.99 -10.98 17.66
CA ILE A 298 16.17 -10.27 16.66
C ILE A 298 14.67 -10.53 16.95
N GLN A 299 14.04 -9.60 17.68
CA GLN A 299 12.63 -9.23 17.51
C GLN A 299 12.56 -8.08 16.47
N SER A 300 11.45 -7.96 15.76
CA SER A 300 11.22 -7.03 14.64
C SER A 300 11.45 -5.55 15.03
N ASP A 301 12.57 -4.98 14.58
CA ASP A 301 12.91 -3.56 14.79
C ASP A 301 12.09 -2.64 13.86
N PHE A 302 11.01 -2.05 14.38
CA PHE A 302 10.24 -1.04 13.68
C PHE A 302 10.44 0.37 14.25
N ALA A 303 10.70 1.31 13.34
CA ALA A 303 10.76 2.75 13.57
C ALA A 303 9.36 3.35 13.78
N ALA A 304 9.19 4.28 14.74
CA ALA A 304 7.97 5.09 14.76
C ALA A 304 7.98 6.12 13.65
N GLN A 305 6.79 6.40 13.12
CA GLN A 305 6.60 7.27 11.98
C GLN A 305 5.65 8.41 12.34
N VAL A 306 6.12 9.65 12.20
CA VAL A 306 5.29 10.85 12.32
C VAL A 306 4.87 11.26 10.92
N HIS A 307 3.57 11.24 10.64
CA HIS A 307 2.99 11.71 9.39
C HIS A 307 2.34 13.07 9.61
N CYS A 308 2.68 14.05 8.77
CA CYS A 308 2.10 15.39 8.86
C CYS A 308 1.50 15.85 7.53
N HIS A 309 0.33 16.49 7.60
CA HIS A 309 -0.35 17.11 6.46
C HIS A 309 -0.24 18.65 6.51
N ARG A 310 -0.14 19.27 5.34
CA ARG A 310 -0.12 20.74 5.21
C ARG A 310 -1.52 21.30 4.92
N VAL A 311 -1.76 22.54 5.33
CA VAL A 311 -2.90 23.36 4.85
C VAL A 311 -2.34 24.57 4.10
N TRP A 312 -2.91 24.87 2.94
CA TRP A 312 -2.64 26.13 2.24
C TRP A 312 -3.70 27.14 2.69
N ASN A 313 -3.26 28.24 3.32
CA ASN A 313 -4.12 29.40 3.47
C ASN A 313 -4.09 30.15 2.14
N SER A 314 -5.24 30.15 1.45
CA SER A 314 -5.49 30.90 0.22
C SER A 314 -5.59 32.39 0.50
#